data_AF-A0A357YM79-F1
#
_entry.id   AF-A0A357YM79-F1
#
_cell.length_a   1.000
_cell.length_b   1.000
_cell.length_c   1.000
_cell.angle_alpha   90.00
_cell.angle_beta   90.00
_cell.angle_gamma   90.00
#
_symmetry.space_group_name_H-M   'P 1'
#
loop_
_entity.id
_entity.type
_entity.pdbx_description
1 polymer ?
#
loop_
_entity_poly.entity_id
_entity_poly.type
_entity_poly.pdbx_seq_one_letter_code
_entity_poly.pdbx_strand_id
1 'polypeptide(L)' 'MNRGNLNFLAIDIGAGSGRAILGTIQNEKIELKEVNRFSNPMIEVNDLLYWDIL' A
#
# COMPACT_ATOMS: atom_id res chain seq x y z
N MET A 1 -26.37 0.35 -17.08
CA MET A 1 -26.18 0.41 -15.61
C MET A 1 -24.86 1.11 -15.35
N ASN A 2 -24.87 2.33 -14.78
CA ASN A 2 -23.63 2.95 -14.29
C ASN A 2 -23.15 2.10 -13.11
N ARG A 3 -22.17 1.22 -13.34
CA ARG A 3 -21.42 0.64 -12.24
C ARG A 3 -20.71 1.81 -11.58
N GLY A 4 -21.02 2.08 -10.31
CA GLY A 4 -20.27 3.06 -9.53
C GLY A 4 -18.78 2.74 -9.54
N ASN A 5 -17.94 3.73 -9.23
CA ASN A 5 -16.49 3.57 -9.21
C ASN A 5 -16.09 2.38 -8.33
N LEU A 6 -15.32 1.44 -8.88
CA LEU A 6 -14.77 0.33 -8.10
C LEU A 6 -13.43 0.78 -7.51
N ASN A 7 -13.33 0.76 -6.19
CA ASN A 7 -12.15 1.23 -5.47
C ASN A 7 -11.44 0.03 -4.82
N PHE A 8 -10.12 -0.04 -4.99
CA PHE A 8 -9.24 -1.04 -4.40
C PHE A 8 -8.11 -0.35 -3.65
N LEU A 9 -7.77 -0.84 -2.46
CA LEU A 9 -6.61 -0.37 -1.71
C LEU A 9 -5.51 -1.42 -1.77
N ALA A 10 -4.38 -1.06 -2.37
CA ALA A 10 -3.17 -1.88 -2.37
C ALA A 10 -2.21 -1.36 -1.30
N ILE A 11 -1.69 -2.27 -0.48
CA ILE A 11 -0.67 -1.99 0.53
C ILE A 11 0.63 -2.68 0.11
N ASP A 12 1.70 -1.90 0.05
CA ASP A 12 3.07 -2.37 -0.20
C ASP A 12 3.89 -2.16 1.07
N ILE A 13 4.49 -3.25 1.58
CA ILE A 13 5.28 -3.29 2.82
C ILE A 13 6.75 -3.48 2.43
N GLY A 14 7.38 -2.38 2.00
CA GLY A 14 8.80 -2.37 1.64
C GLY A 14 9.70 -2.34 2.89
N ALA A 15 10.94 -2.82 2.76
CA ALA A 15 11.85 -3.02 3.90
C ALA A 15 12.19 -1.78 4.74
N GLY A 16 11.98 -0.55 4.25
CA GLY A 16 12.18 0.67 5.04
C GLY A 16 10.98 1.63 5.03
N SER A 17 10.04 1.40 4.12
CA SER A 17 8.86 2.25 3.94
C SER A 17 7.75 1.43 3.33
N GLY A 18 6.51 1.73 3.70
CA GLY A 18 5.33 1.23 3.02
C GLY A 18 4.54 2.33 2.34
N ARG A 19 3.61 1.93 1.47
CA ARG A 19 2.69 2.83 0.79
C ARG A 19 1.31 2.20 0.65
N ALA A 20 0.31 3.05 0.66
CA ALA A 20 -1.07 2.72 0.31
C ALA A 20 -1.42 3.39 -1.02
N ILE A 21 -1.84 2.60 -2.00
CA ILE A 21 -2.27 3.08 -3.31
C ILE A 21 -3.75 2.77 -3.48
N LEU A 22 -4.55 3.82 -3.69
CA LEU A 22 -5.93 3.70 -4.12
C LEU A 22 -5.96 3.50 -5.64
N GLY A 23 -6.50 2.37 -6.08
CA GLY A 23 -6.84 2.12 -7.47
C GLY A 23 -8.34 2.30 -7.68
N THR A 24 -8.72 3.20 -8.59
CA THR A 24 -10.12 3.41 -8.98
C THR A 24 -10.32 2.94 -10.42
N ILE A 25 -11.24 2.00 -10.63
CA ILE A 25 -11.64 1.53 -11.96
C ILE A 25 -12.92 2.26 -12.35
N GLN A 26 -12.83 3.04 -13.43
CA GLN A 26 -13.95 3.76 -14.03
C GLN A 26 -13.71 3.90 -15.55
N ASN A 27 -14.76 3.77 -16.35
CA ASN A 27 -14.71 3.96 -17.82
C ASN A 27 -13.59 3.13 -18.49
N GLU A 28 -13.45 1.86 -18.09
CA GLU A 28 -12.42 0.93 -18.59
C GLU A 28 -10.97 1.39 -18.36
N LYS A 29 -10.77 2.38 -17.49
CA LYS A 29 -9.45 2.87 -17.07
C LYS A 29 -9.24 2.61 -15.59
N ILE A 30 -7.96 2.50 -15.22
CA ILE A 30 -7.51 2.50 -13.84
C ILE A 30 -6.79 3.81 -13.55
N GLU A 31 -7.22 4.50 -12.50
CA GLU A 31 -6.51 5.63 -11.92
C GLU A 31 -5.83 5.16 -10.63
N LEU A 32 -4.54 5.47 -10.48
CA LEU A 32 -3.75 5.13 -9.30
C LEU A 32 -3.38 6.40 -8.54
N LYS A 33 -3.62 6.40 -7.24
CA LYS A 33 -3.23 7.49 -6.34
C LYS A 33 -2.52 6.93 -5.12
N GLU A 34 -1.29 7.37 -4.88
CA GLU A 34 -0.67 7.18 -3.57
C GLU A 34 -1.44 8.02 -2.54
N VAL A 35 -2.09 7.36 -1.60
CA VAL A 35 -2.92 8.01 -0.56
C VAL A 35 -2.21 8.09 0.77
N ASN A 36 -1.20 7.26 0.99
CA ASN A 36 -0.34 7.34 2.15
C ASN A 36 1.04 6.74 1.85
N ARG A 37 2.06 7.31 2.48
CA ARG A 37 3.40 6.75 2.59
C ARG A 37 3.79 6.75 4.06
N PHE A 38 4.23 5.61 4.55
CA PHE A 38 4.54 5.42 5.97
C PHE A 38 5.93 4.83 6.14
N SER A 39 6.54 5.12 7.29
CA SER A 39 7.79 4.48 7.69
C SER A 39 7.52 3.00 8.00
N ASN A 40 8.38 2.12 7.52
CA ASN A 40 8.36 0.69 7.87
C ASN A 40 9.77 0.28 8.28
N PRO A 41 10.27 0.76 9.43
CA PRO A 41 11.62 0.46 9.86
C PRO A 41 11.76 -1.03 10.15
N MET A 42 12.90 -1.62 9.78
CA MET A 42 13.25 -2.95 10.27
C MET A 42 13.57 -2.85 11.76
N ILE A 43 13.20 -3.89 12.51
CA ILE A 43 13.67 -4.09 13.89
C ILE A 43 14.80 -5.10 13.90
N GLU A 44 15.81 -4.86 14.73
CA GLU A 44 16.94 -5.77 14.92
C GLU A 44 16.77 -6.55 16.21
N VAL A 45 16.82 -7.88 16.13
CA VAL A 45 16.72 -8.80 17.28
C VAL A 45 17.75 -9.91 17.09
N ASN A 46 18.66 -10.08 18.07
CA ASN A 46 19.74 -11.07 18.01
C ASN A 46 20.53 -11.02 16.69
N ASP A 47 20.96 -9.82 16.27
CA ASP A 47 21.71 -9.56 15.04
C ASP A 47 20.97 -9.96 13.74
N LEU A 48 19.64 -10.10 13.79
CA LEU A 48 18.77 -10.40 12.65
C LEU A 48 17.73 -9.29 12.46
N LEU A 49 17.41 -8.96 11.21
CA LEU A 49 16.44 -7.93 10.85
C LEU A 49 15.07 -8.52 10.53
N TYR A 50 14.02 -7.92 11.11
CA TYR A 50 12.63 -8.33 10.93
C TYR A 50 11.74 -7.14 10.53
N TRP A 51 10.62 -7.44 9.86
CA TRP A 51 9.53 -6.49 9.76
C TRP A 51 8.79 -6.38 11.09
N ASP A 52 8.59 -5.15 11.53
CA ASP A 52 7.76 -4.86 12.70
C ASP A 52 6.29 -4.78 12.27
N ILE A 53 5.56 -5.89 12.44
CA ILE A 53 4.16 -6.04 12.00
C ILE A 53 3.17 -6.04 13.18
N LEU A 54 3.64 -5.72 14.39
CA LEU A 54 2.84 -5.71 15.62
C LEU A 54 2.20 -4.34 15.91
#